data_AF-A0A6I9S602-F1
#
_entry.id   AF-A0A6I9S602-F1
#
_cell.length_a   1.000
_cell.length_b   1.000
_cell.length_c   1.000
_cell.angle_alpha   90.00
_cell.angle_beta   90.00
_cell.angle_gamma   90.00
#
_symmetry.space_group_name_H-M   'P 1'
#
loop_
_entity.id
_entity.type
_entity.pdbx_description
1 polymer ?
#
loop_
_entity_poly.entity_id
_entity_poly.type
_entity_poly.pdbx_seq_one_letter_code
_entity_poly.pdbx_strand_id
1 'polypeptide(L)'
;MGSLLGDWPSYDPHNFSQLRPADPSAQPSKLTPVTYHPTHNRTLPPPDQVISTEARNILVRQFYKKSEEKLRPKRAASEHLSPDHGYKQPRGAFADGSN
;
A
#
# COMPACT_ATOMS: atom_id res chain seq x y z
N MET A 1 -11.75 -34.71 13.15
CA MET A 1 -10.77 -34.76 12.05
C MET A 1 -11.04 -33.57 11.15
N GLY A 2 -10.18 -32.56 11.13
CA GLY A 2 -10.35 -31.37 10.29
C GLY A 2 -9.86 -31.65 8.86
N SER A 3 -10.60 -31.18 7.86
CA SER A 3 -10.20 -31.28 6.45
C SER A 3 -8.85 -30.58 6.23
N LEU A 4 -7.93 -31.22 5.50
CA LEU A 4 -6.64 -30.64 5.07
C LEU A 4 -6.82 -29.39 4.20
N LEU A 5 -8.02 -29.19 3.65
CA LEU A 5 -8.43 -28.08 2.77
C LEU A 5 -9.54 -27.25 3.42
N GLY A 6 -9.43 -27.03 4.74
CA GLY A 6 -10.48 -26.48 5.63
C GLY A 6 -11.27 -25.27 5.13
N ASP A 7 -12.42 -25.08 5.78
CA ASP A 7 -13.49 -24.08 5.55
C ASP A 7 -13.05 -22.78 4.86
N TRP A 8 -13.24 -22.73 3.53
CA TRP A 8 -13.02 -21.52 2.74
C TRP A 8 -14.01 -20.42 3.13
N PRO A 9 -13.60 -19.14 3.08
CA PRO A 9 -14.49 -18.03 3.38
C PRO A 9 -15.68 -18.05 2.41
N SER A 10 -16.89 -18.05 2.98
CA SER A 10 -18.14 -17.92 2.25
C SER A 10 -18.88 -16.70 2.77
N TYR A 11 -19.20 -15.76 1.87
CA TYR A 11 -20.07 -14.62 2.23
C TYR A 11 -21.51 -15.08 2.46
N ASP A 12 -22.00 -15.98 1.60
CA ASP A 12 -23.30 -16.64 1.72
C ASP A 12 -23.15 -18.11 1.25
N PRO A 13 -23.36 -19.11 2.14
CA PRO A 13 -23.32 -20.54 1.80
C PRO A 13 -24.24 -20.95 0.64
N HIS A 14 -25.27 -20.17 0.34
CA HIS A 14 -26.22 -20.49 -0.72
C HIS A 14 -25.78 -20.09 -2.12
N ASN A 15 -24.78 -19.21 -2.27
CA ASN A 15 -24.33 -18.64 -3.56
C ASN A 15 -24.10 -19.66 -4.67
N PHE A 16 -23.56 -20.84 -4.33
CA PHE A 16 -23.22 -21.89 -5.29
C PHE A 16 -23.96 -23.20 -5.03
N SER A 17 -24.81 -23.25 -4.00
CA SER A 17 -25.53 -24.46 -3.58
C SER A 17 -26.50 -25.00 -4.65
N GLN A 18 -26.99 -24.13 -5.52
CA GLN A 18 -27.97 -24.45 -6.56
C GLN A 18 -27.34 -24.64 -7.94
N LEU A 19 -26.05 -24.33 -8.10
CA LEU A 19 -25.37 -24.57 -9.37
C LEU A 19 -25.18 -26.07 -9.54
N ARG A 20 -25.94 -26.65 -10.46
CA ARG A 20 -25.68 -28.00 -10.94
C ARG A 20 -24.49 -27.93 -11.90
N PRO A 21 -23.51 -28.85 -11.81
CA PRO A 21 -22.56 -29.03 -12.89
C PRO A 21 -23.36 -29.15 -14.19
N ALA A 22 -23.10 -28.25 -15.15
CA ALA A 22 -23.81 -28.29 -16.41
C ALA A 22 -23.57 -29.66 -17.07
N ASP A 23 -24.63 -30.29 -17.57
CA ASP A 23 -24.47 -31.43 -18.47
C ASP A 23 -23.52 -31.00 -19.61
N PRO A 24 -22.42 -31.71 -19.87
CA PRO A 24 -21.51 -31.36 -20.95
C PRO A 24 -22.16 -31.35 -22.34
N SER A 25 -23.36 -31.93 -22.49
CA SER A 25 -24.20 -31.84 -23.70
C SER A 25 -25.13 -30.62 -23.73
N ALA A 26 -25.38 -29.99 -22.58
CA ALA A 26 -26.20 -28.80 -22.49
C ALA A 26 -25.39 -27.59 -22.96
N GLN A 27 -26.00 -26.78 -23.83
CA GLN A 27 -25.42 -25.48 -24.19
C GLN A 27 -25.11 -24.71 -22.91
N PRO A 28 -23.90 -24.15 -22.75
CA PRO A 28 -23.59 -23.31 -21.61
C PRO A 28 -24.68 -22.25 -21.53
N SER A 29 -25.37 -22.18 -20.39
CA SER A 29 -26.31 -21.10 -20.11
C SER A 29 -25.60 -19.81 -20.50
N LYS A 30 -26.16 -19.05 -21.43
CA LYS A 30 -25.59 -17.79 -21.92
C LYS A 30 -25.61 -16.80 -20.76
N LEU A 31 -24.64 -16.91 -19.85
CA LEU A 31 -24.31 -15.96 -18.81
C LEU A 31 -23.58 -14.77 -19.42
N THR A 32 -23.97 -14.32 -20.61
CA THR A 32 -23.39 -13.12 -21.21
C THR A 32 -24.06 -11.95 -20.52
N PRO A 33 -23.32 -11.14 -19.73
CA PRO A 33 -23.89 -9.95 -19.14
C PRO A 33 -24.42 -9.06 -20.27
N VAL A 34 -25.62 -8.53 -20.09
CA VAL A 34 -26.20 -7.60 -21.06
C VAL A 34 -25.36 -6.32 -21.07
N THR A 35 -25.05 -5.81 -22.25
CA THR A 35 -24.35 -4.52 -22.38
C THR A 35 -25.25 -3.41 -21.85
N TYR A 36 -24.74 -2.66 -20.86
CA TYR A 36 -25.46 -1.52 -20.31
C TYR A 36 -25.46 -0.34 -21.30
N HIS A 37 -26.64 0.21 -21.57
CA HIS A 37 -26.83 1.38 -22.43
C HIS A 37 -27.44 2.54 -21.61
N PRO A 38 -26.66 3.59 -21.29
CA PRO A 38 -27.19 4.74 -20.55
C PRO A 38 -28.28 5.47 -21.34
N THR A 39 -29.42 5.73 -20.71
CA THR A 39 -30.56 6.44 -21.33
C THR A 39 -30.60 7.93 -21.00
N HIS A 40 -29.79 8.39 -20.05
CA HIS A 40 -29.75 9.77 -19.61
C HIS A 40 -28.57 10.53 -20.25
N ASN A 41 -28.82 11.78 -20.67
CA ASN A 41 -27.89 12.55 -21.51
C ASN A 41 -26.77 13.30 -20.75
N ARG A 42 -26.43 12.79 -19.56
CA ARG A 42 -25.45 13.27 -18.56
C ARG A 42 -26.08 12.91 -17.23
N THR A 43 -25.37 12.12 -16.44
CA THR A 43 -25.74 11.78 -15.07
C THR A 43 -26.09 13.10 -14.39
N LEU A 44 -27.36 13.31 -14.08
CA LEU A 44 -27.81 14.36 -13.18
C LEU A 44 -27.98 13.69 -11.81
N PRO A 45 -27.34 14.21 -10.76
CA PRO A 45 -26.50 15.41 -10.74
C PRO A 45 -25.17 15.20 -11.48
N PRO A 46 -24.57 16.28 -12.02
CA PRO A 46 -23.22 16.23 -12.58
C PRO A 46 -22.26 15.56 -11.59
N PRO A 47 -21.19 14.90 -12.06
CA PRO A 47 -20.19 14.33 -11.17
C PRO A 47 -19.68 15.38 -10.18
N ASP A 48 -19.67 15.04 -8.90
CA ASP A 48 -19.28 15.97 -7.82
C ASP A 48 -17.79 16.35 -7.85
N GLN A 49 -16.97 15.56 -8.55
CA GLN A 49 -15.52 15.72 -8.60
C GLN A 49 -14.97 15.40 -9.99
N VAL A 50 -13.84 16.03 -10.32
CA VAL A 50 -13.13 15.85 -11.59
C VAL A 50 -11.67 15.45 -11.31
N ILE A 51 -11.20 14.41 -12.00
CA ILE A 51 -9.78 14.01 -11.96
C ILE A 51 -8.97 14.99 -12.80
N SER A 52 -8.03 15.69 -12.18
CA SER A 52 -7.17 16.66 -12.84
C SER A 52 -5.70 16.24 -12.76
N THR A 53 -4.92 16.55 -13.81
CA THR A 53 -3.47 16.35 -13.81
C THR A 53 -2.75 17.64 -13.44
N GLU A 54 -1.66 17.52 -12.70
CA GLU A 54 -0.85 18.69 -12.35
C GLU A 54 -0.07 19.17 -13.58
N ALA A 55 -0.30 20.42 -14.00
CA ALA A 55 0.35 21.02 -15.17
C ALA A 55 1.86 21.27 -15.00
N ARG A 56 2.34 21.33 -13.76
CA ARG A 56 3.74 21.64 -13.46
C ARG A 56 4.65 20.51 -13.89
N ASN A 57 5.70 20.86 -14.64
CA ASN A 57 6.78 19.95 -14.97
C ASN A 57 7.36 19.27 -13.72
N ILE A 58 7.67 17.99 -13.83
CA ILE A 58 8.13 17.16 -12.71
C ILE A 58 9.41 17.68 -12.06
N LEU A 59 10.37 18.19 -12.82
CA LEU A 59 11.65 18.69 -12.28
C LEU A 59 11.42 19.98 -11.49
N VAL A 60 10.61 20.88 -12.06
CA VAL A 60 10.21 22.14 -11.42
C VAL A 60 9.52 21.86 -10.09
N ARG A 61 8.56 20.94 -10.06
CA ARG A 61 7.88 20.49 -8.83
C ARG A 61 8.88 20.03 -7.76
N GLN A 62 9.89 19.25 -8.15
CA GLN A 62 10.91 18.77 -7.21
C GLN A 62 11.79 19.90 -6.67
N PHE A 63 12.17 20.88 -7.50
CA PHE A 63 12.95 22.03 -7.04
C PHE A 63 12.20 22.85 -6.00
N TYR A 64 10.92 23.17 -6.26
CA TYR A 64 10.11 23.92 -5.32
C TYR A 64 9.85 23.15 -4.02
N LYS A 65 9.54 21.85 -4.11
CA LYS A 65 9.38 20.99 -2.94
C LYS A 65 10.63 20.98 -2.05
N LYS A 66 11.81 20.83 -2.65
CA LYS A 66 13.09 20.85 -1.93
C LYS A 66 13.40 22.23 -1.34
N SER A 67 13.05 23.31 -2.03
CA SER A 67 13.25 24.66 -1.48
C SER A 67 12.34 24.92 -0.30
N GLU A 68 11.07 24.52 -0.36
CA GLU A 68 10.13 24.66 0.75
C GLU A 68 10.60 23.89 1.99
N GLU A 69 11.08 22.66 1.81
CA GLU A 69 11.62 21.85 2.91
C GLU A 69 12.81 22.51 3.61
N LYS A 70 13.70 23.16 2.85
CA LYS A 70 14.83 23.93 3.41
C LYS A 70 14.39 25.20 4.15
N LEU A 71 13.26 25.78 3.75
CA LEU A 71 12.70 26.99 4.35
C LEU A 71 11.80 26.68 5.55
N ARG A 72 11.35 25.42 5.73
CA ARG A 72 10.67 25.02 6.96
C ARG A 72 11.61 25.32 8.13
N PRO A 73 11.18 26.14 9.10
CA PRO A 73 11.99 26.40 10.28
C PRO A 73 12.43 25.06 10.86
N LYS A 74 13.76 24.87 11.00
CA LYS A 74 14.28 23.78 11.82
C LYS A 74 13.63 24.01 13.18
N ARG A 75 12.69 23.15 13.59
CA ARG A 75 12.36 23.07 15.02
C ARG A 75 13.71 22.98 15.72
N ALA A 76 13.90 23.77 16.78
CA ALA A 76 15.08 23.67 17.61
C ALA A 76 15.34 22.18 17.84
N ALA A 77 16.59 21.76 17.61
CA ALA A 77 17.00 20.37 17.75
C ALA A 77 16.36 19.84 19.02
N SER A 78 15.54 18.78 18.91
CA SER A 78 15.12 18.06 20.10
C SER A 78 16.39 17.70 20.82
N GLU A 79 16.56 18.30 22.00
CA GLU A 79 17.70 18.13 22.86
C GLU A 79 17.92 16.63 23.08
N HIS A 80 18.88 16.07 22.35
CA HIS A 80 19.53 14.82 22.70
C HIS A 80 20.95 14.83 22.12
N LEU A 81 21.68 15.91 22.43
CA LEU A 81 23.12 15.79 22.61
C LEU A 81 23.30 15.00 23.91
N SER A 82 23.36 13.67 23.83
CA SER A 82 23.92 12.89 24.94
C SER A 82 25.42 13.24 24.99
N PRO A 83 25.92 13.90 26.04
CA PRO A 83 27.34 14.04 26.24
C PRO A 83 27.77 12.78 26.98
N ASP A 84 28.07 11.69 26.27
CA ASP A 84 28.84 10.63 26.90
C ASP A 84 30.29 10.73 26.48
N HIS A 85 31.04 11.18 27.47
CA HIS A 85 32.43 11.56 27.43
C HIS A 85 33.28 10.31 27.24
N GLY A 86 34.40 10.47 26.55
CA GLY A 86 35.15 9.35 26.00
C GLY A 86 35.72 8.40 27.05
N TYR A 87 35.67 7.10 26.74
CA TYR A 87 36.59 6.13 27.29
C TYR A 87 37.42 5.56 26.15
N LYS A 88 38.66 6.03 26.09
CA LYS A 88 39.74 5.47 25.26
C LYS A 88 39.82 3.97 25.53
N GLN A 89 39.86 3.15 24.48
CA GLN A 89 40.22 1.74 24.62
C GLN A 89 41.65 1.61 25.16
N PRO A 90 41.90 0.81 26.21
CA PRO A 90 43.26 0.51 26.61
C PRO A 90 43.87 -0.50 25.62
N ARG A 91 44.92 -0.02 24.96
CA ARG A 91 45.86 -0.78 24.13
C ARG A 91 46.54 -1.86 24.98
N GLY A 92 46.67 -3.06 24.41
CA GLY A 92 47.17 -4.26 25.10
C GLY A 92 48.54 -4.10 25.78
N ALA A 93 48.68 -4.76 26.92
CA ALA A 93 49.95 -4.97 27.60
C ALA A 93 50.34 -6.45 27.45
N PHE A 94 51.49 -6.67 26.80
CA PHE A 94 52.25 -7.90 26.91
C PHE A 94 52.71 -8.03 28.37
N ALA A 95 52.41 -9.15 29.01
CA ALA A 95 53.05 -9.55 30.27
C ALA A 95 54.04 -10.66 29.92
N ASP A 96 55.32 -10.35 30.05
CA ASP A 96 56.43 -11.30 30.01
C ASP A 96 56.91 -11.53 31.45
N GLY A 97 57.25 -12.79 31.76
CA GLY A 97 58.08 -13.17 32.90
C GLY A 97 57.38 -13.60 34.19
N SER A 98 57.38 -14.90 34.46
CA SER A 98 57.49 -15.44 35.82
C SER A 98 58.25 -16.77 35.82
N ASN A 99 59.45 -16.73 36.43
CA ASN A 99 60.31 -17.78 37.02
C ASN A 99 60.42 -19.16 36.36
#